data_AF-A0A7C3KXB9-F1
#
_entry.id   AF-A0A7C3KXB9-F1
#
_cell.length_a   1.000
_cell.length_b   1.000
_cell.length_c   1.000
_cell.angle_alpha   90.00
_cell.angle_beta   90.00
_cell.angle_gamma   90.00
#
_symmetry.space_group_name_H-M   'P 1'
#
loop_
_entity.id
_entity.type
_entity.pdbx_description
1 polymer ?
#
loop_
_entity_poly.entity_id
_entity_poly.type
_entity_poly.pdbx_seq_one_letter_code
_entity_poly.pdbx_strand_id
1 'polypeptide(L)'
;MGPTRSLRTLLTEIIDYAGLFPPAKLGMPAAVETYNRARMGDHEWMLARFICPVSRLDEFEKDASPLLPGTFARSGYREQGDAADPWSISALIDGTLASDLDRIDAFNARHADERHGLARIDMIELKVTDVHQIDRALDEIPEDLFPAFEF
;
A
#
# COMPACT_ATOMS: atom_id res chain seq x y z
N MET A 1 12.82 7.67 26.93
CA MET A 1 11.53 8.37 27.11
C MET A 1 10.78 8.21 25.80
N GLY A 2 9.58 7.61 25.80
CA GLY A 2 8.77 7.51 24.58
C GLY A 2 8.19 8.88 24.17
N PRO A 3 7.69 9.01 22.92
CA PRO A 3 7.01 10.23 22.49
C PRO A 3 5.79 10.52 23.38
N THR A 4 5.43 11.79 23.54
CA THR A 4 4.18 12.16 24.20
C THR A 4 2.99 11.58 23.42
N ARG A 5 1.84 11.38 24.08
CA ARG A 5 0.65 10.85 23.40
C ARG A 5 0.27 11.69 22.18
N SER A 6 0.29 13.01 22.29
CA SER A 6 -0.01 13.91 21.17
C SER A 6 0.99 13.77 20.02
N LEU A 7 2.29 13.63 20.31
CA LEU A 7 3.31 13.41 19.29
C LEU A 7 3.14 12.04 18.61
N ARG A 8 2.81 11.01 19.39
CA ARG A 8 2.52 9.68 18.83
C ARG A 8 1.31 9.71 17.92
N THR A 9 0.21 10.37 18.31
CA THR A 9 -0.96 10.52 17.45
C THR A 9 -0.63 11.26 16.16
N LEU A 10 0.15 12.35 16.24
CA LEU A 10 0.55 13.12 15.05
C LEU A 10 1.39 12.31 14.06
N LEU A 11 2.30 11.47 14.57
CA LEU A 11 3.26 10.74 13.76
C LEU A 11 2.80 9.33 13.36
N THR A 12 1.63 8.88 13.81
CA THR A 12 1.10 7.57 13.43
C THR A 12 0.74 7.59 11.95
N GLU A 13 1.21 6.60 11.20
CA GLU A 13 0.93 6.46 9.76
C GLU A 13 1.29 7.73 8.94
N ILE A 14 2.35 8.45 9.33
CA ILE A 14 2.77 9.68 8.65
C ILE A 14 3.71 9.44 7.45
N ILE A 15 4.32 8.25 7.35
CA ILE A 15 5.33 7.95 6.32
C ILE A 15 4.77 6.95 5.31
N ASP A 16 4.53 7.41 4.09
CA ASP A 16 4.38 6.52 2.94
C ASP A 16 5.76 6.18 2.35
N TYR A 17 5.97 4.90 2.05
CA TYR A 17 7.24 4.37 1.58
C TYR A 17 7.30 4.34 0.05
N ALA A 18 8.09 5.26 -0.50
CA ALA A 18 8.29 5.46 -1.93
C ALA A 18 9.59 4.81 -2.47
N GLY A 19 9.93 3.58 -2.05
CA GLY A 19 11.22 2.96 -2.36
C GLY A 19 11.54 2.78 -3.85
N LEU A 20 10.50 2.68 -4.69
CA LEU A 20 10.62 2.55 -6.15
C LEU A 20 11.01 3.86 -6.85
N PHE A 21 10.94 5.00 -6.15
CA PHE A 21 11.10 6.33 -6.73
C PHE A 21 12.44 6.97 -6.34
N PRO A 22 12.96 7.93 -7.12
CA PRO A 22 14.18 8.66 -6.77
C PRO A 22 14.11 9.33 -5.38
N PRO A 23 15.24 9.43 -4.65
CA PRO A 23 16.58 9.03 -5.06
C PRO A 23 16.89 7.53 -4.85
N ALA A 24 16.05 6.79 -4.11
CA ALA A 24 16.31 5.38 -3.80
C ALA A 24 16.25 4.50 -5.05
N LYS A 25 15.19 4.65 -5.86
CA LYS A 25 14.99 3.99 -7.16
C LYS A 25 15.29 2.48 -7.11
N LEU A 26 14.81 1.82 -6.06
CA LEU A 26 15.02 0.39 -5.85
C LEU A 26 14.23 -0.42 -6.88
N GLY A 27 14.71 -1.62 -7.19
CA GLY A 27 13.88 -2.66 -7.83
C GLY A 27 12.82 -3.17 -6.85
N MET A 28 11.74 -3.76 -7.37
CA MET A 28 10.63 -4.25 -6.54
C MET A 28 11.08 -5.20 -5.41
N PRO A 29 11.96 -6.20 -5.63
CA PRO A 29 12.38 -7.11 -4.56
C PRO A 29 13.00 -6.36 -3.36
N ALA A 30 13.91 -5.42 -3.65
CA ALA A 30 14.58 -4.64 -2.61
C ALA A 30 13.61 -3.66 -1.92
N ALA A 31 12.65 -3.10 -2.65
CA ALA A 31 11.66 -2.19 -2.09
C ALA A 31 10.72 -2.91 -1.12
N VAL A 32 10.17 -4.07 -1.50
CA VAL A 32 9.25 -4.84 -0.63
C VAL A 32 9.96 -5.42 0.59
N GLU A 33 11.22 -5.88 0.46
CA GLU A 33 12.03 -6.31 1.60
C GLU A 33 12.32 -5.16 2.57
N THR A 34 12.59 -3.96 2.05
CA THR A 34 12.85 -2.78 2.88
C THR A 34 11.59 -2.33 3.61
N TYR A 35 10.45 -2.32 2.92
CA TYR A 35 9.15 -2.03 3.52
C TYR A 35 8.79 -3.04 4.61
N ASN A 36 8.95 -4.34 4.35
CA ASN A 36 8.74 -5.39 5.36
C ASN A 36 9.64 -5.19 6.59
N ARG A 37 10.92 -4.87 6.38
CA ARG A 37 11.86 -4.61 7.49
C ARG A 37 11.44 -3.39 8.31
N ALA A 38 10.93 -2.34 7.65
CA ALA A 38 10.41 -1.16 8.34
C ALA A 38 9.14 -1.49 9.15
N ARG A 39 8.26 -2.34 8.63
CA ARG A 39 7.10 -2.88 9.35
C ARG A 39 7.45 -3.77 10.54
N MET A 40 8.61 -4.42 10.55
CA MET A 40 9.07 -5.24 11.69
C MET A 40 9.94 -4.46 12.69
N GLY A 41 10.14 -3.16 12.48
CA GLY A 41 11.04 -2.33 13.29
C GLY A 41 10.32 -1.55 14.38
N ASP A 42 11.09 -0.98 15.33
CA ASP A 42 10.59 -0.21 16.48
C ASP A 42 9.70 1.00 16.12
N HIS A 43 9.72 1.42 14.85
CA HIS A 43 9.03 2.62 14.34
C HIS A 43 7.92 2.26 13.34
N GLU A 44 7.50 0.99 13.29
CA GLU A 44 6.45 0.49 12.37
C GLU A 44 5.18 1.35 12.39
N TRP A 45 4.81 1.87 13.56
CA TRP A 45 3.60 2.67 13.77
C TRP A 45 3.61 4.01 13.04
N MET A 46 4.77 4.48 12.59
CA MET A 46 4.89 5.69 11.76
C MET A 46 4.69 5.39 10.28
N LEU A 47 4.82 4.13 9.87
CA LEU A 47 4.77 3.69 8.49
C LEU A 47 3.32 3.46 8.08
N ALA A 48 2.91 4.08 6.98
CA ALA A 48 1.58 3.93 6.40
C ALA A 48 1.63 2.97 5.21
N ARG A 49 1.73 3.51 3.99
CA ARG A 49 1.53 2.72 2.77
C ARG A 49 2.83 2.43 2.03
N PHE A 50 2.82 1.38 1.24
CA PHE A 50 3.78 1.19 0.15
C PHE A 50 3.26 1.90 -1.10
N ILE A 51 4.07 2.76 -1.73
CA ILE A 51 3.67 3.43 -2.98
C ILE A 51 4.03 2.55 -4.18
N CYS A 52 3.05 2.18 -4.99
CA CYS A 52 3.23 1.31 -6.16
C CYS A 52 2.49 1.84 -7.40
N PRO A 53 3.12 1.90 -8.59
CA PRO A 53 2.38 2.09 -9.84
C PRO A 53 1.44 0.91 -10.15
N VAL A 54 0.26 1.19 -10.69
CA VAL A 54 -0.74 0.15 -11.05
C VAL A 54 -0.18 -0.82 -12.10
N SER A 55 0.61 -0.31 -13.05
CA SER A 55 1.31 -1.15 -14.04
C SER A 55 2.30 -2.16 -13.43
N ARG A 56 2.72 -1.97 -12.17
CA ARG A 56 3.70 -2.82 -11.48
C ARG A 56 3.10 -3.71 -10.39
N LEU A 57 1.77 -3.76 -10.24
CA LEU A 57 1.12 -4.62 -9.24
C LEU A 57 1.48 -6.11 -9.43
N ASP A 58 1.59 -6.59 -10.67
CA ASP A 58 1.98 -7.99 -10.92
C ASP A 58 3.43 -8.28 -10.45
N GLU A 59 4.33 -7.30 -10.55
CA GLU A 59 5.70 -7.39 -10.03
C GLU A 59 5.69 -7.35 -8.49
N PHE A 60 4.87 -6.46 -7.90
CA PHE A 60 4.67 -6.40 -6.46
C PHE A 60 4.16 -7.73 -5.91
N GLU A 61 3.09 -8.30 -6.48
CA GLU A 61 2.51 -9.57 -6.02
C GLU A 61 3.55 -10.68 -6.00
N LYS A 62 4.33 -10.79 -7.08
CA LYS A 62 5.38 -11.80 -7.22
C LYS A 62 6.43 -11.69 -6.12
N ASP A 63 6.91 -10.48 -5.83
CA ASP A 63 8.03 -10.27 -4.91
C ASP A 63 7.58 -10.10 -3.44
N ALA A 64 6.37 -9.59 -3.20
CA ALA A 64 5.82 -9.35 -1.87
C ALA A 64 5.11 -10.58 -1.29
N SER A 65 4.55 -11.48 -2.10
CA SER A 65 3.80 -12.66 -1.61
C SER A 65 4.53 -13.46 -0.50
N PRO A 66 5.87 -13.64 -0.54
CA PRO A 66 6.67 -14.23 0.54
C PRO A 66 6.61 -13.52 1.91
N LEU A 67 6.29 -12.22 1.90
CA LEU A 67 6.40 -11.30 3.03
C LEU A 67 5.03 -10.84 3.54
N LEU A 68 3.97 -10.99 2.74
CA LEU A 68 2.63 -10.58 3.12
C LEU A 68 2.12 -11.39 4.33
N PRO A 69 1.35 -10.77 5.24
CA PRO A 69 0.62 -11.50 6.26
C PRO A 69 -0.29 -12.57 5.64
N GLY A 70 -0.46 -13.72 6.30
CA GLY A 70 -1.36 -14.80 5.84
C GLY A 70 -0.72 -15.88 4.95
N THR A 71 0.31 -15.59 4.15
CA THR A 71 0.93 -16.59 3.24
C THR A 71 1.91 -17.55 3.93
N PHE A 72 2.61 -17.10 4.99
CA PHE A 72 3.67 -17.88 5.67
C PHE A 72 3.40 -18.19 7.16
N ALA A 73 2.25 -17.80 7.71
CA ALA A 73 1.83 -18.14 9.09
C ALA A 73 1.32 -19.59 9.24
N ARG A 74 1.91 -20.55 8.51
CA ARG A 74 1.67 -22.00 8.67
C ARG A 74 2.71 -22.71 9.54
N SER A 75 3.72 -22.01 10.07
CA SER A 75 4.50 -22.57 11.18
C SER A 75 3.70 -22.41 12.47
N GLY A 76 3.47 -23.53 13.17
CA GLY A 76 2.50 -23.69 14.27
C GLY A 76 2.77 -22.92 15.57
N TYR A 77 3.24 -21.68 15.50
CA TYR A 77 3.37 -20.77 16.63
C TYR A 77 2.36 -19.64 16.49
N ARG A 78 1.05 -19.96 16.55
CA ARG A 78 0.06 -18.97 16.99
C ARG A 78 0.22 -18.80 18.50
N GLU A 79 1.30 -18.17 18.93
CA GLU A 79 1.19 -17.38 20.16
C GLU A 79 0.29 -16.21 19.80
N GLN A 80 -1.00 -16.34 20.17
CA GLN A 80 -1.91 -15.27 20.54
C GLN A 80 -1.39 -13.83 20.29
N GLY A 81 -1.29 -13.48 19.01
CA GLY A 81 -0.90 -12.18 18.51
C GLY A 81 -1.72 -11.99 17.25
N ASP A 82 -2.39 -10.86 17.17
CA ASP A 82 -3.39 -10.53 16.16
C ASP A 82 -2.94 -10.91 14.75
N ALA A 83 -3.88 -11.35 13.91
CA ALA A 83 -3.59 -11.49 12.49
C ALA A 83 -2.99 -10.17 12.01
N ALA A 84 -1.71 -10.17 11.62
CA ALA A 84 -1.01 -8.95 11.28
C ALA A 84 -1.80 -8.21 10.19
N ASP A 85 -2.01 -6.90 10.39
CA ASP A 85 -2.84 -6.10 9.51
C ASP A 85 -2.34 -6.20 8.05
N PRO A 86 -3.27 -6.24 7.06
CA PRO A 86 -2.91 -6.22 5.66
C PRO A 86 -1.92 -5.09 5.34
N TRP A 87 -1.01 -5.32 4.39
CA TRP A 87 -0.19 -4.22 3.89
C TRP A 87 -1.08 -3.21 3.17
N SER A 88 -1.07 -1.95 3.61
CA SER A 88 -1.74 -0.85 2.92
C SER A 88 -0.88 -0.33 1.78
N ILE A 89 -1.51 -0.05 0.63
CA ILE A 89 -0.85 0.38 -0.61
C ILE A 89 -1.53 1.66 -1.12
N SER A 90 -0.70 2.64 -1.49
CA SER A 90 -1.11 3.77 -2.32
C SER A 90 -0.75 3.46 -3.77
N ALA A 91 -1.74 3.42 -4.66
CA ALA A 91 -1.54 3.07 -6.05
C ALA A 91 -1.46 4.32 -6.95
N LEU A 92 -0.34 4.48 -7.67
CA LEU A 92 -0.21 5.54 -8.67
C LEU A 92 -0.91 5.10 -9.96
N ILE A 93 -1.90 5.87 -10.39
CA ILE A 93 -2.56 5.70 -11.69
C ILE A 93 -1.57 6.09 -12.78
N ASP A 94 -1.16 5.11 -13.59
CA ASP A 94 -0.19 5.26 -14.67
C ASP A 94 -0.68 4.72 -16.03
N GLY A 95 -1.93 4.23 -16.06
CA GLY A 95 -2.74 3.98 -17.25
C GLY A 95 -3.96 4.90 -17.33
N THR A 96 -5.03 4.41 -17.96
CA THR A 96 -6.34 5.10 -17.92
C THR A 96 -7.03 4.79 -16.60
N LEU A 97 -7.69 5.77 -15.99
CA LEU A 97 -8.38 5.60 -14.70
C LEU A 97 -9.25 4.34 -14.66
N ALA A 98 -10.19 4.18 -15.59
CA ALA A 98 -11.07 3.01 -15.64
C ALA A 98 -10.32 1.66 -15.66
N SER A 99 -9.32 1.50 -16.53
CA SER A 99 -8.54 0.25 -16.60
C SER A 99 -7.69 0.02 -15.34
N ASP A 100 -7.23 1.07 -14.69
CA ASP A 100 -6.43 0.96 -13.48
C ASP A 100 -7.32 0.63 -12.27
N LEU A 101 -8.53 1.19 -12.20
CA LEU A 101 -9.55 0.80 -11.22
C LEU A 101 -9.92 -0.68 -11.35
N ASP A 102 -10.13 -1.18 -12.57
CA ASP A 102 -10.39 -2.61 -12.80
C ASP A 102 -9.23 -3.50 -12.27
N ARG A 103 -7.97 -3.06 -12.42
CA ARG A 103 -6.79 -3.77 -11.90
C ARG A 103 -6.74 -3.71 -10.37
N ILE A 104 -7.06 -2.56 -9.79
CA ILE A 104 -7.10 -2.35 -8.33
C ILE A 104 -8.18 -3.23 -7.70
N ASP A 105 -9.38 -3.28 -8.27
CA ASP A 105 -10.47 -4.12 -7.79
C ASP A 105 -10.09 -5.60 -7.82
N ALA A 106 -9.50 -6.06 -8.93
CA ALA A 106 -9.02 -7.43 -9.06
C ALA A 106 -7.92 -7.77 -8.03
N PHE A 107 -7.01 -6.83 -7.78
CA PHE A 107 -5.97 -6.96 -6.77
C PHE A 107 -6.56 -7.06 -5.35
N ASN A 108 -7.42 -6.11 -4.97
CA ASN A 108 -8.07 -6.07 -3.66
C ASN A 108 -8.93 -7.31 -3.40
N ALA A 109 -9.70 -7.76 -4.40
CA ALA A 109 -10.51 -8.98 -4.28
C ALA A 109 -9.65 -10.24 -4.06
N ARG A 110 -8.47 -10.31 -4.70
CA ARG A 110 -7.54 -11.43 -4.54
C ARG A 110 -6.91 -11.45 -3.15
N HIS A 111 -6.46 -10.29 -2.67
CA HIS A 111 -5.74 -10.13 -1.40
C HIS A 111 -6.65 -9.98 -0.17
N ALA A 112 -7.97 -9.98 -0.36
CA ALA A 112 -8.94 -10.21 0.72
C ALA A 112 -8.87 -11.64 1.30
N ASP A 113 -8.22 -12.57 0.59
CA ASP A 113 -8.03 -13.95 1.00
C ASP A 113 -6.59 -14.20 1.48
N GLU A 114 -6.43 -14.62 2.74
CA GLU A 114 -5.12 -14.90 3.36
C GLU A 114 -4.26 -15.88 2.55
N ARG A 115 -4.87 -16.76 1.75
CA ARG A 115 -4.17 -17.71 0.87
C ARG A 115 -3.33 -17.03 -0.22
N HIS A 116 -3.66 -15.79 -0.57
CA HIS A 116 -2.92 -14.96 -1.52
C HIS A 116 -2.07 -13.88 -0.84
N GLY A 117 -2.11 -13.81 0.50
CA GLY A 117 -1.44 -12.80 1.30
C GLY A 117 -2.31 -11.56 1.45
N LEU A 118 -2.27 -10.95 2.63
CA LEU A 118 -3.12 -9.82 2.97
C LEU A 118 -2.44 -8.51 2.58
N ALA A 119 -3.02 -7.86 1.58
CA ALA A 119 -2.68 -6.52 1.13
C ALA A 119 -3.96 -5.81 0.68
N ARG A 120 -3.97 -4.48 0.74
CA ARG A 120 -5.09 -3.67 0.27
C ARG A 120 -4.57 -2.36 -0.31
N ILE A 121 -5.07 -2.04 -1.50
CA ILE A 121 -5.02 -0.69 -2.06
C ILE A 121 -6.24 0.04 -1.51
N ASP A 122 -6.01 1.05 -0.68
CA ASP A 122 -7.05 1.92 -0.10
C ASP A 122 -6.88 3.38 -0.54
N MET A 123 -5.77 3.71 -1.21
CA MET A 123 -5.48 5.04 -1.73
C MET A 123 -5.02 4.96 -3.18
N ILE A 124 -5.42 5.96 -3.97
CA ILE A 124 -4.95 6.15 -5.35
C ILE A 124 -4.39 7.56 -5.54
N GLU A 125 -3.34 7.68 -6.33
CA GLU A 125 -2.69 8.94 -6.67
C GLU A 125 -2.85 9.22 -8.17
N LEU A 126 -3.49 10.34 -8.51
CA LEU A 126 -3.80 10.74 -9.88
C LEU A 126 -3.13 12.06 -10.23
N LYS A 127 -2.49 12.10 -11.41
CA LYS A 127 -2.04 13.35 -12.01
C LYS A 127 -3.19 14.02 -12.76
N VAL A 128 -3.45 15.27 -12.43
CA VAL A 128 -4.48 16.09 -13.06
C VAL A 128 -3.84 17.38 -13.57
N THR A 129 -4.29 17.84 -14.74
CA THR A 129 -3.79 19.11 -15.32
C THR A 129 -4.72 20.28 -15.04
N ASP A 130 -5.96 20.00 -14.63
CA ASP A 130 -6.99 21.00 -14.37
C ASP A 130 -8.06 20.46 -13.41
N VAL A 131 -8.84 21.38 -12.82
CA VAL A 131 -9.85 21.05 -11.81
C VAL A 131 -11.04 20.26 -12.37
N HIS A 132 -11.36 20.35 -13.66
CA HIS A 132 -12.46 19.59 -14.25
C HIS A 132 -12.12 18.10 -14.44
N GLN A 133 -10.84 17.73 -14.35
CA GLN A 133 -10.43 16.33 -14.27
C GLN A 133 -10.69 15.72 -12.89
N ILE A 134 -10.67 16.54 -11.83
CA ILE A 134 -10.96 16.08 -10.46
C ILE A 134 -12.43 15.65 -10.38
N ASP A 135 -13.37 16.50 -10.79
CA ASP A 135 -14.81 16.20 -10.72
C ASP A 135 -15.13 14.91 -11.49
N ARG A 136 -14.59 14.75 -12.70
CA ARG A 136 -14.80 13.55 -13.52
C ARG A 136 -14.19 12.31 -12.90
N ALA A 137 -12.99 12.41 -12.33
CA ALA A 137 -12.36 11.29 -11.65
C ALA A 137 -13.17 10.85 -10.43
N LEU A 138 -13.66 11.81 -9.62
CA LEU A 138 -14.47 11.51 -8.44
C LEU A 138 -15.79 10.79 -8.77
N ASP A 139 -16.37 11.01 -9.95
CA ASP A 139 -17.56 10.29 -10.41
C ASP A 139 -17.26 8.80 -10.76
N GLU A 140 -16.00 8.47 -11.08
CA GLU A 140 -15.57 7.12 -11.46
C GLU A 140 -14.97 6.32 -10.28
N ILE A 141 -14.42 7.01 -9.27
CA ILE A 141 -13.67 6.37 -8.18
C ILE A 141 -14.63 5.74 -7.14
N PRO A 142 -14.44 4.46 -6.77
CA PRO A 142 -15.18 3.82 -5.70
C PRO A 142 -15.08 4.53 -4.34
N GLU A 143 -16.15 4.51 -3.54
CA GLU A 143 -16.21 5.19 -2.24
C GLU A 143 -15.20 4.66 -1.20
N ASP A 144 -14.69 3.44 -1.39
CA ASP A 144 -13.72 2.81 -0.50
C ASP A 144 -12.25 3.05 -0.88
N LEU A 145 -12.01 3.83 -1.94
CA LEU A 145 -10.69 4.33 -2.33
C LEU A 145 -10.56 5.83 -2.01
N PHE A 146 -9.47 6.19 -1.34
CA PHE A 146 -9.14 7.59 -1.07
C PHE A 146 -8.30 8.18 -2.22
N PRO A 147 -8.80 9.19 -2.95
CA PRO A 147 -8.01 9.81 -4.00
C PRO A 147 -7.10 10.91 -3.47
N ALA A 148 -5.87 10.94 -3.98
CA ALA A 148 -4.94 12.04 -3.90
C ALA A 148 -4.68 12.59 -5.32
N PHE A 149 -4.79 13.91 -5.48
CA PHE A 149 -4.60 14.58 -6.76
C PHE A 149 -3.29 15.38 -6.77
N GLU A 150 -2.46 15.12 -7.76
CA GLU A 150 -1.22 15.86 -8.03
C GLU A 150 -1.38 16.75 -9.27
N PHE A 151 -0.92 17.99 -9.18
CA PHE A 151 -0.92 18.96 -10.29
C PHE A 151 0.45 19.07 -10.98
#